data_AF-A0AAD7ZGG9-F1
#
_entry.id   AF-A0AAD7ZGG9-F1
#
_cell.length_a   1.000
_cell.length_b   1.000
_cell.length_c   1.000
_cell.angle_alpha   90.00
_cell.angle_beta   90.00
_cell.angle_gamma   90.00
#
_symmetry.space_group_name_H-M   'P 1'
#
loop_
_entity.id
_entity.type
_entity.pdbx_description
1 polymer ?
#
loop_
_entity_poly.entity_id
_entity_poly.type
_entity_poly.pdbx_seq_one_letter_code
_entity_poly.pdbx_strand_id
1 'polypeptide(L)'
;MNARKRRENTNPKPNVNKQTKENVQKSQPKMENKLCNENKKQLFYMNEDFKFCLEDVKSWENLVKFMYKPMDPASLGIIRILFGFLMILDIPEERGLSNADIHWGDTNDCRFPLFNFLQPQELQWMCMVYLVMWLGALGIMLGLYFHMSCLAFAIPYWYIFLLDKNSWNNHSYLYGVISILLVGSQANHFGSLDVLLGRVRSNSPVPLWNYFILRFQIFILYFYAGLKKIDRDWLEGHSMRNLSHHWVFDPFKLLLSQEQTDYWIIHVTGFTLDLTIGFFLLINKTRPYGLIMLSSFHIMNSQLFSIGMFPYMCLATMPIFCDANWPRKLHTKFSSKNCTISRNENDKETSTDDIKSGYKIKKSQEETSMKTLNWKQKLVVCLIITHMGIQCFLPYSHFITKGYNNWTHGLYGYSWDMMVHSWDTVLVLVKVVDNESGKEHFLDPE
;
A
#
# COMPACT_ATOMS: atom_id res chain seq x y z
N MET A 1 -101.67 1.22 -64.43
CA MET A 1 -102.67 0.23 -63.97
C MET A 1 -101.90 -0.91 -63.29
N ASN A 2 -102.06 -1.05 -61.97
CA ASN A 2 -101.76 -2.19 -61.06
C ASN A 2 -100.49 -3.06 -61.29
N ALA A 3 -99.46 -2.97 -60.43
CA ALA A 3 -99.29 -3.71 -59.14
C ALA A 3 -98.85 -5.18 -59.36
N ARG A 4 -97.90 -5.81 -58.64
CA ARG A 4 -97.20 -5.51 -57.38
C ARG A 4 -96.14 -6.61 -57.10
N LYS A 5 -95.09 -6.23 -56.35
CA LYS A 5 -94.29 -7.01 -55.35
C LYS A 5 -93.36 -8.11 -55.89
N ARG A 6 -92.19 -8.41 -55.33
CA ARG A 6 -91.26 -8.02 -54.21
C ARG A 6 -90.09 -9.05 -54.37
N ARG A 7 -88.82 -8.89 -53.98
CA ARG A 7 -88.06 -7.95 -53.16
C ARG A 7 -86.55 -8.27 -53.32
N GLU A 8 -85.74 -7.21 -53.33
CA GLU A 8 -84.40 -7.02 -52.70
C GLU A 8 -83.28 -8.05 -53.04
N ASN A 9 -82.24 -7.78 -53.87
CA ASN A 9 -81.19 -6.73 -53.86
C ASN A 9 -80.50 -6.61 -52.48
N THR A 10 -79.18 -6.46 -52.27
CA THR A 10 -77.98 -6.18 -53.09
C THR A 10 -76.77 -6.14 -52.15
N ASN A 11 -75.62 -6.69 -52.58
CA ASN A 11 -74.28 -6.06 -52.75
C ASN A 11 -73.62 -5.10 -51.70
N PRO A 12 -72.29 -4.86 -51.80
CA PRO A 12 -71.36 -4.82 -50.66
C PRO A 12 -70.64 -3.46 -50.40
N LYS A 13 -69.77 -3.46 -49.37
CA LYS A 13 -68.65 -2.51 -49.01
C LYS A 13 -69.09 -1.13 -48.46
N PRO A 14 -68.35 -0.48 -47.51
CA PRO A 14 -67.11 0.26 -47.85
C PRO A 14 -66.00 0.39 -46.77
N ASN A 15 -64.85 0.88 -47.22
CA ASN A 15 -63.68 1.41 -46.48
C ASN A 15 -64.03 2.62 -45.61
N VAL A 16 -63.39 2.78 -44.43
CA VAL A 16 -63.09 4.10 -43.82
C VAL A 16 -61.79 4.06 -42.99
N ASN A 17 -60.90 5.03 -43.27
CA ASN A 17 -59.72 5.46 -42.50
C ASN A 17 -60.10 6.29 -41.25
N LYS A 18 -59.37 6.18 -40.12
CA LYS A 18 -58.73 7.31 -39.40
C LYS A 18 -58.07 6.92 -38.06
N GLN A 19 -56.96 7.63 -37.78
CA GLN A 19 -56.16 7.76 -36.54
C GLN A 19 -57.01 7.81 -35.25
N THR A 20 -56.58 7.41 -34.04
CA THR A 20 -55.46 7.95 -33.23
C THR A 20 -55.43 7.22 -31.86
N LYS A 21 -54.26 7.22 -31.18
CA LYS A 21 -53.98 7.09 -29.71
C LYS A 21 -53.26 5.82 -29.19
N GLU A 22 -51.97 6.05 -28.89
CA GLU A 22 -51.26 5.81 -27.61
C GLU A 22 -51.06 4.40 -27.03
N ASN A 23 -49.75 4.09 -26.87
CA ASN A 23 -49.08 3.42 -25.74
C ASN A 23 -49.53 2.01 -25.29
N VAL A 24 -48.62 1.04 -25.40
CA VAL A 24 -47.93 0.40 -24.25
C VAL A 24 -46.92 -0.66 -24.75
N GLN A 25 -45.72 -0.55 -24.21
CA GLN A 25 -44.50 -1.33 -24.40
C GLN A 25 -44.47 -2.56 -23.46
N LYS A 26 -43.97 -3.72 -23.93
CA LYS A 26 -43.47 -4.86 -23.11
C LYS A 26 -42.63 -5.80 -24.01
N SER A 27 -41.31 -5.64 -24.08
CA SER A 27 -40.24 -6.18 -23.21
C SER A 27 -39.94 -7.69 -23.42
N GLN A 28 -38.98 -7.97 -24.30
CA GLN A 28 -38.09 -9.15 -24.23
C GLN A 28 -36.65 -8.66 -24.13
N PRO A 29 -36.02 -8.80 -22.96
CA PRO A 29 -34.73 -9.50 -22.91
C PRO A 29 -34.67 -10.40 -21.66
N LYS A 30 -34.75 -11.73 -21.87
CA LYS A 30 -34.59 -12.75 -20.83
C LYS A 30 -33.39 -13.68 -21.06
N MET A 31 -32.54 -13.40 -22.05
CA MET A 31 -31.49 -14.34 -22.47
C MET A 31 -30.07 -13.98 -21.98
N GLU A 32 -29.75 -12.71 -21.69
CA GLU A 32 -28.42 -12.33 -21.19
C GLU A 32 -28.23 -12.48 -19.68
N ASN A 33 -29.30 -12.37 -18.88
CA ASN A 33 -29.23 -12.53 -17.42
C ASN A 33 -29.09 -13.98 -16.94
N LYS A 34 -29.09 -14.96 -17.85
CA LYS A 34 -28.96 -16.38 -17.51
C LYS A 34 -27.51 -16.87 -17.55
N LEU A 35 -26.66 -16.28 -18.40
CA LEU A 35 -25.27 -16.74 -18.58
C LEU A 35 -24.35 -16.36 -17.40
N CYS A 36 -24.66 -15.29 -16.67
CA CYS A 36 -23.85 -14.82 -15.54
C CYS A 36 -24.24 -15.49 -14.20
N ASN A 37 -25.36 -16.22 -14.15
CA ASN A 37 -25.87 -16.84 -12.92
C ASN A 37 -25.42 -18.30 -12.72
N GLU A 38 -24.88 -18.96 -13.76
CA GLU A 38 -24.47 -20.37 -13.70
C GLU A 38 -23.01 -20.57 -13.24
N ASN A 39 -22.17 -19.52 -13.26
CA ASN A 39 -20.76 -19.59 -12.83
C ASN A 39 -20.52 -19.21 -11.35
N LYS A 40 -21.44 -19.54 -10.44
CA LYS A 40 -21.23 -19.38 -8.98
C LYS A 40 -20.14 -20.29 -8.38
N LYS A 41 -19.51 -21.17 -9.16
CA LYS A 41 -18.60 -22.21 -8.64
C LYS A 41 -17.15 -21.77 -8.43
N GLN A 42 -16.72 -20.55 -8.81
CA GLN A 42 -15.31 -20.14 -8.68
C GLN A 42 -15.13 -18.66 -8.26
N LEU A 43 -16.02 -18.12 -7.43
CA LEU A 43 -15.81 -16.79 -6.84
C LEU A 43 -14.92 -16.92 -5.60
N PHE A 44 -13.65 -16.52 -5.71
CA PHE A 44 -12.82 -16.29 -4.51
C PHE A 44 -13.18 -14.93 -3.93
N TYR A 45 -13.91 -14.94 -2.81
CA TYR A 45 -14.28 -13.73 -2.06
C TYR A 45 -13.06 -13.18 -1.31
N MET A 46 -12.14 -12.51 -2.01
CA MET A 46 -11.04 -11.80 -1.36
C MET A 46 -11.56 -10.48 -0.76
N ASN A 47 -12.19 -9.60 -1.54
CA ASN A 47 -12.82 -8.38 -1.04
C ASN A 47 -14.12 -8.04 -1.81
N GLU A 48 -15.10 -7.32 -1.23
CA GLU A 48 -16.30 -6.92 -1.99
C GLU A 48 -15.93 -5.98 -3.16
N ASP A 49 -14.85 -5.24 -2.96
CA ASP A 49 -14.20 -4.35 -3.93
C ASP A 49 -13.37 -5.13 -4.98
N PHE A 50 -12.74 -6.24 -4.58
CA PHE A 50 -11.92 -7.15 -5.41
C PHE A 50 -12.64 -8.49 -5.61
N LYS A 51 -13.75 -8.46 -6.34
CA LYS A 51 -14.28 -9.68 -6.97
C LYS A 51 -13.34 -10.05 -8.10
N PHE A 52 -12.50 -11.05 -7.85
CA PHE A 52 -11.58 -11.59 -8.83
C PHE A 52 -12.22 -12.80 -9.50
N CYS A 53 -12.35 -12.77 -10.83
CA CYS A 53 -12.73 -13.90 -11.63
C CYS A 53 -11.51 -14.36 -12.45
N LEU A 54 -11.34 -15.68 -12.62
CA LEU A 54 -10.24 -16.21 -13.45
C LEU A 54 -10.27 -15.65 -14.89
N GLU A 55 -11.44 -15.25 -15.38
CA GLU A 55 -11.63 -14.60 -16.68
C GLU A 55 -10.93 -13.25 -16.82
N ASP A 56 -10.72 -12.53 -15.70
CA ASP A 56 -10.07 -11.23 -15.67
C ASP A 56 -8.57 -11.30 -16.03
N VAL A 57 -7.95 -12.48 -15.91
CA VAL A 57 -6.51 -12.69 -16.18
C VAL A 57 -6.26 -13.54 -17.43
N LYS A 58 -7.32 -14.05 -18.07
CA LYS A 58 -7.19 -14.91 -19.27
C LYS A 58 -6.55 -14.19 -20.47
N SER A 59 -6.67 -12.87 -20.55
CA SER A 59 -6.07 -12.07 -21.62
C SER A 59 -5.44 -10.79 -21.08
N TRP A 60 -4.43 -10.29 -21.79
CA TRP A 60 -3.78 -9.02 -21.47
C TRP A 60 -4.78 -7.86 -21.37
N GLU A 61 -5.75 -7.82 -22.28
CA GLU A 61 -6.75 -6.76 -22.30
C GLU A 61 -7.72 -6.82 -21.12
N ASN A 62 -8.11 -8.02 -20.72
CA ASN A 62 -8.96 -8.21 -19.54
C ASN A 62 -8.21 -7.78 -18.28
N LEU A 63 -6.92 -8.12 -18.16
CA LEU A 63 -6.11 -7.74 -17.01
C LEU A 63 -5.99 -6.22 -16.90
N VAL A 64 -5.74 -5.54 -18.02
CA VAL A 64 -5.66 -4.07 -18.03
C VAL A 64 -7.01 -3.43 -17.68
N LYS A 65 -8.12 -3.96 -18.20
CA LYS A 65 -9.47 -3.49 -17.84
C LYS A 65 -9.75 -3.68 -16.35
N PHE A 66 -9.40 -4.84 -15.80
CA PHE A 66 -9.56 -5.15 -14.37
C PHE A 66 -8.77 -4.18 -13.49
N MET A 67 -7.49 -3.95 -13.82
CA MET A 67 -6.60 -3.04 -13.09
C MET A 67 -7.03 -1.57 -13.15
N TYR A 68 -7.87 -1.19 -14.12
CA TYR A 68 -8.44 0.14 -14.28
C TYR A 68 -9.88 0.29 -13.80
N LYS A 69 -10.45 -0.74 -13.13
CA LYS A 69 -11.75 -0.62 -12.46
C LYS A 69 -11.73 0.58 -11.50
N PRO A 70 -12.75 1.45 -11.53
CA PRO A 70 -12.79 2.64 -10.69
C PRO A 70 -13.01 2.29 -9.21
N MET A 71 -12.26 2.95 -8.33
CA MET A 71 -12.27 2.80 -6.88
C MET A 71 -12.44 4.16 -6.19
N ASP A 72 -13.00 4.15 -4.97
CA ASP A 72 -13.10 5.37 -4.15
C ASP A 72 -11.69 5.85 -3.76
N PRO A 73 -11.35 7.14 -3.89
CA PRO A 73 -10.02 7.66 -3.53
C PRO A 73 -9.78 7.81 -2.02
N ALA A 74 -10.80 7.66 -1.18
CA ALA A 74 -10.74 8.08 0.23
C ALA A 74 -9.63 7.39 1.04
N SER A 75 -9.60 6.06 1.04
CA SER A 75 -8.59 5.33 1.81
C SER A 75 -7.18 5.63 1.30
N LEU A 76 -6.96 5.73 0.00
CA LEU A 76 -5.66 6.07 -0.57
C LEU A 76 -5.18 7.46 -0.14
N GLY A 77 -6.09 8.44 -0.09
CA GLY A 77 -5.79 9.78 0.42
C GLY A 77 -5.39 9.78 1.90
N ILE A 78 -6.02 8.94 2.74
CA ILE A 78 -5.60 8.77 4.15
C ILE A 78 -4.20 8.17 4.24
N ILE A 79 -3.89 7.14 3.46
CA ILE A 79 -2.54 6.55 3.45
C ILE A 79 -1.48 7.57 3.06
N ARG A 80 -1.75 8.42 2.06
CA ARG A 80 -0.87 9.52 1.69
C ARG A 80 -0.62 10.48 2.86
N ILE A 81 -1.66 10.90 3.57
CA ILE A 81 -1.54 11.82 4.71
C ILE A 81 -0.68 11.18 5.80
N LEU A 82 -0.98 9.93 6.19
CA LEU A 82 -0.25 9.23 7.23
C LEU A 82 1.21 8.98 6.85
N PHE A 83 1.48 8.54 5.62
CA PHE A 83 2.84 8.36 5.11
C PHE A 83 3.63 9.68 5.17
N GLY A 84 3.07 10.77 4.64
CA GLY A 84 3.73 12.08 4.67
C GLY A 84 4.01 12.57 6.10
N PHE A 85 3.04 12.42 7.01
CA PHE A 85 3.21 12.75 8.42
C PHE A 85 4.35 11.98 9.08
N LEU A 86 4.40 10.65 8.88
CA LEU A 86 5.45 9.83 9.46
C LEU A 86 6.82 10.16 8.86
N MET A 87 6.91 10.45 7.56
CA MET A 87 8.18 10.85 6.93
C MET A 87 8.68 12.22 7.40
N ILE A 88 7.79 13.16 7.72
CA ILE A 88 8.18 14.45 8.35
C ILE A 88 8.91 14.22 9.68
N LEU A 89 8.51 13.21 10.44
CA LEU A 89 9.13 12.83 11.72
C LEU A 89 10.38 11.96 11.52
N ASP A 90 10.35 11.02 10.57
CA ASP A 90 11.45 10.10 10.25
C ASP A 90 12.70 10.84 9.75
N ILE A 91 12.52 11.92 8.98
CA ILE A 91 13.64 12.61 8.34
C ILE A 91 14.63 13.22 9.36
N PRO A 92 14.19 14.05 10.34
CA PRO A 92 15.04 14.55 11.43
C PRO A 92 15.65 13.44 12.26
N GLU A 93 14.83 12.49 12.72
CA GLU A 93 15.19 11.54 13.76
C GLU A 93 16.00 10.36 13.23
N GLU A 94 15.48 9.68 12.20
CA GLU A 94 15.96 8.38 11.75
C GLU A 94 16.79 8.46 10.47
N ARG A 95 16.49 9.41 9.57
CA ARG A 95 17.34 9.67 8.39
C ARG A 95 18.49 10.63 8.67
N GLY A 96 18.55 11.16 9.90
CA GLY A 96 19.72 11.85 10.40
C GLY A 96 19.84 13.33 10.00
N LEU A 97 18.74 14.01 9.65
CA LEU A 97 18.81 15.47 9.45
C LEU A 97 19.22 16.19 10.74
N SER A 98 18.77 15.74 11.92
CA SER A 98 19.16 16.36 13.20
C SER A 98 20.64 16.18 13.54
N ASN A 99 21.27 15.15 13.00
CA ASN A 99 22.69 14.81 13.20
C ASN A 99 23.49 14.95 11.89
N ALA A 100 23.04 15.82 10.97
CA ALA A 100 23.64 15.92 9.64
C ALA A 100 25.07 16.44 9.68
N ASP A 101 25.41 17.28 10.66
CA ASP A 101 26.76 17.76 10.93
C ASP A 101 27.71 16.63 11.36
N ILE A 102 27.25 15.73 12.23
CA ILE A 102 28.01 14.54 12.60
C ILE A 102 28.12 13.60 11.39
N HIS A 103 26.99 13.38 10.71
CA HIS A 103 26.93 12.38 9.66
C HIS A 103 27.59 12.82 8.35
N TRP A 104 27.72 14.13 8.05
CA TRP A 104 28.25 14.65 6.78
C TRP A 104 29.34 15.72 6.94
N GLY A 105 29.68 16.11 8.17
CA GLY A 105 30.64 17.18 8.45
C GLY A 105 32.10 16.73 8.48
N ASP A 106 32.40 15.47 8.82
CA ASP A 106 33.76 14.95 8.74
C ASP A 106 34.08 14.45 7.32
N THR A 107 35.07 15.08 6.70
CA THR A 107 35.58 14.71 5.37
C THR A 107 36.44 13.45 5.39
N ASN A 108 36.89 13.02 6.56
CA ASN A 108 37.72 11.82 6.72
C ASN A 108 36.89 10.55 6.96
N ASP A 109 35.57 10.68 7.10
CA ASP A 109 34.67 9.54 7.26
C ASP A 109 34.73 8.62 6.04
N CYS A 110 35.01 7.35 6.29
CA CYS A 110 35.00 6.32 5.26
C CYS A 110 33.55 5.90 4.96
N ARG A 111 33.09 6.17 3.73
CA ARG A 111 31.75 5.79 3.27
C ARG A 111 31.80 4.69 2.22
N PHE A 112 30.73 3.91 2.16
CA PHE A 112 30.57 2.83 1.21
C PHE A 112 29.34 3.09 0.32
N PRO A 113 29.41 4.03 -0.63
CA PRO A 113 28.31 4.28 -1.54
C PRO A 113 28.03 3.03 -2.39
N LEU A 114 26.77 2.82 -2.78
CA LEU A 114 26.43 1.68 -3.65
C LEU A 114 27.16 1.78 -5.00
N PHE A 115 27.19 2.98 -5.55
CA PHE A 115 27.84 3.26 -6.82
C PHE A 115 29.02 4.18 -6.58
N ASN A 116 30.19 3.81 -7.10
CA ASN A 116 31.43 4.58 -6.89
C ASN A 116 31.37 6.05 -7.35
N PHE A 117 30.42 6.40 -8.23
CA PHE A 117 30.22 7.79 -8.68
C PHE A 117 29.37 8.62 -7.72
N LEU A 118 28.65 7.99 -6.78
CA LEU A 118 27.88 8.71 -5.77
C LEU A 118 28.82 9.16 -4.67
N GLN A 119 28.89 10.46 -4.47
CA GLN A 119 29.67 11.08 -3.40
C GLN A 119 28.80 12.09 -2.68
N PRO A 120 28.89 12.17 -1.34
CA PRO A 120 28.19 13.20 -0.59
C PRO A 120 28.64 14.58 -1.05
N GLN A 121 27.74 15.54 -0.97
CA GLN A 121 28.10 16.94 -1.18
C GLN A 121 28.63 17.53 0.13
N GLU A 122 29.14 18.75 0.08
CA GLU A 122 29.48 19.49 1.31
C GLU A 122 28.27 19.59 2.25
N LEU A 123 28.52 19.67 3.55
CA LEU A 123 27.51 19.67 4.60
C LEU A 123 26.32 20.60 4.32
N GLN A 124 26.59 21.83 3.86
CA GLN A 124 25.55 22.81 3.55
C GLN A 124 24.58 22.31 2.46
N TRP A 125 25.11 21.67 1.43
CA TRP A 125 24.31 21.08 0.35
C TRP A 125 23.57 19.83 0.80
N MET A 126 24.17 19.02 1.67
CA MET A 126 23.46 17.90 2.28
C MET A 126 22.26 18.39 3.11
N CYS A 127 22.42 19.44 3.91
CA CYS A 127 21.29 20.07 4.63
C CYS A 127 20.20 20.56 3.67
N MET A 128 20.56 21.11 2.51
CA MET A 128 19.58 21.50 1.47
C MET A 128 18.86 20.29 0.87
N VAL A 129 19.56 19.19 0.61
CA VAL A 129 18.97 17.93 0.14
C VAL A 129 17.94 17.41 1.15
N TYR A 130 18.27 17.42 2.45
CA TYR A 130 17.32 17.05 3.51
C TYR A 130 16.13 18.01 3.58
N LEU A 131 16.35 19.32 3.45
CA LEU A 131 15.27 20.30 3.45
C LEU A 131 14.29 20.06 2.30
N VAL A 132 14.80 19.80 1.09
CA VAL A 132 13.96 19.45 -0.08
C VAL A 132 13.19 18.16 0.17
N MET A 133 13.85 17.14 0.74
CA MET A 133 13.20 15.88 1.12
C MET A 133 12.06 16.11 2.12
N TRP A 134 12.30 16.93 3.15
CA TRP A 134 11.35 17.24 4.21
C TRP A 134 10.15 18.05 3.70
N LEU A 135 10.39 19.07 2.88
CA LEU A 135 9.35 19.82 2.19
C LEU A 135 8.56 18.93 1.22
N GLY A 136 9.22 17.96 0.58
CA GLY A 136 8.59 16.91 -0.21
C GLY A 136 7.63 16.08 0.62
N ALA A 137 8.05 15.58 1.79
CA ALA A 137 7.19 14.83 2.72
C ALA A 137 5.98 15.66 3.19
N LEU A 138 6.19 16.93 3.52
CA LEU A 138 5.11 17.88 3.84
C LEU A 138 4.14 18.06 2.67
N GLY A 139 4.67 18.23 1.46
CA GLY A 139 3.88 18.33 0.23
C GLY A 139 3.09 17.05 -0.06
N ILE A 140 3.64 15.87 0.23
CA ILE A 140 2.93 14.59 0.16
C ILE A 140 1.78 14.57 1.17
N MET A 141 2.05 14.93 2.44
CA MET A 141 1.04 14.95 3.52
C MET A 141 -0.13 15.90 3.21
N LEU A 142 0.16 17.06 2.62
CA LEU A 142 -0.87 18.04 2.24
C LEU A 142 -1.51 17.72 0.88
N GLY A 143 -0.82 16.95 0.03
CA GLY A 143 -1.24 16.69 -1.35
C GLY A 143 -1.21 17.95 -2.19
N LEU A 144 -0.18 18.78 -2.00
CA LEU A 144 0.09 19.99 -2.76
C LEU A 144 1.11 19.67 -3.85
N TYR A 145 0.80 19.98 -5.11
CA TYR A 145 1.61 19.59 -6.27
C TYR A 145 2.05 18.13 -6.18
N PHE A 146 1.09 17.24 -5.90
CA PHE A 146 1.37 15.93 -5.30
C PHE A 146 2.49 15.13 -5.97
N HIS A 147 2.49 15.03 -7.29
CA HIS A 147 3.51 14.28 -8.03
C HIS A 147 4.89 14.94 -7.91
N MET A 148 4.98 16.26 -7.95
CA MET A 148 6.23 17.00 -7.74
C MET A 148 6.73 16.86 -6.31
N SER A 149 5.83 16.90 -5.32
CA SER A 149 6.16 16.65 -3.92
C SER A 149 6.67 15.23 -3.68
N CYS A 150 6.09 14.24 -4.36
CA CYS A 150 6.60 12.87 -4.34
C CYS A 150 8.00 12.76 -4.92
N LEU A 151 8.30 13.46 -6.03
CA LEU A 151 9.64 13.49 -6.61
C LEU A 151 10.65 14.23 -5.72
N ALA A 152 10.24 15.36 -5.13
CA ALA A 152 11.05 16.13 -4.19
C ALA A 152 11.38 15.34 -2.92
N PHE A 153 10.54 14.38 -2.52
CA PHE A 153 10.88 13.42 -1.48
C PHE A 153 11.76 12.27 -2.01
N ALA A 154 11.29 11.57 -3.05
CA ALA A 154 11.87 10.30 -3.47
C ALA A 154 13.31 10.45 -4.02
N ILE A 155 13.61 11.51 -4.77
CA ILE A 155 14.93 11.69 -5.37
C ILE A 155 16.01 11.91 -4.28
N PRO A 156 15.87 12.91 -3.36
CA PRO A 156 16.75 13.04 -2.21
C PRO A 156 16.81 11.78 -1.33
N TYR A 157 15.66 11.14 -1.09
CA TYR A 157 15.60 9.94 -0.26
C TYR A 157 16.49 8.83 -0.80
N TRP A 158 16.36 8.50 -2.09
CA TRP A 158 17.17 7.46 -2.72
C TRP A 158 18.63 7.89 -2.87
N TYR A 159 18.90 9.18 -3.10
CA TYR A 159 20.28 9.68 -3.10
C TYR A 159 20.95 9.43 -1.74
N ILE A 160 20.34 9.86 -0.63
CA ILE A 160 20.87 9.65 0.73
C ILE A 160 20.99 8.15 1.04
N PHE A 161 19.96 7.37 0.74
CA PHE A 161 19.95 5.91 0.99
C PHE A 161 21.07 5.17 0.24
N LEU A 162 21.49 5.65 -0.94
CA LEU A 162 22.53 5.02 -1.76
C LEU A 162 23.94 5.54 -1.47
N LEU A 163 24.09 6.63 -0.70
CA LEU A 163 25.38 7.23 -0.37
C LEU A 163 26.19 6.42 0.65
N ASP A 164 25.54 5.65 1.52
CA ASP A 164 26.24 4.87 2.53
C ASP A 164 25.54 3.55 2.86
N LYS A 165 26.18 2.45 2.45
CA LYS A 165 25.73 1.09 2.72
C LYS A 165 25.74 0.73 4.21
N ASN A 166 26.54 1.39 5.03
CA ASN A 166 26.55 1.12 6.48
C ASN A 166 25.22 1.50 7.13
N SER A 167 24.49 2.45 6.55
CA SER A 167 23.17 2.90 7.01
C SER A 167 22.00 2.07 6.45
N TRP A 168 22.29 1.00 5.70
CA TRP A 168 21.27 0.21 5.03
C TRP A 168 20.31 -0.44 6.04
N ASN A 169 19.01 -0.39 5.73
CA ASN A 169 17.96 -1.09 6.47
C ASN A 169 16.81 -1.45 5.51
N ASN A 170 16.29 -2.68 5.62
CA ASN A 170 15.09 -3.14 4.91
C ASN A 170 13.88 -2.20 5.07
N HIS A 171 13.71 -1.61 6.26
CA HIS A 171 12.60 -0.69 6.52
C HIS A 171 12.72 0.60 5.71
N SER A 172 13.93 1.16 5.64
CA SER A 172 14.23 2.33 4.82
C SER A 172 14.06 2.02 3.34
N TYR A 173 14.51 0.84 2.89
CA TYR A 173 14.22 0.37 1.53
C TYR A 173 12.71 0.37 1.22
N LEU A 174 11.88 -0.16 2.14
CA LEU A 174 10.43 -0.17 1.98
C LEU A 174 9.85 1.25 1.82
N TYR A 175 10.30 2.23 2.61
CA TYR A 175 9.81 3.61 2.50
C TYR A 175 10.19 4.23 1.15
N GLY A 176 11.41 3.99 0.69
CA GLY A 176 11.86 4.37 -0.64
C GLY A 176 10.99 3.76 -1.74
N VAL A 177 10.63 2.47 -1.63
CA VAL A 177 9.73 1.82 -2.57
C VAL A 177 8.32 2.41 -2.53
N ILE A 178 7.74 2.60 -1.34
CA ILE A 178 6.40 3.23 -1.19
C ILE A 178 6.40 4.63 -1.82
N SER A 179 7.48 5.40 -1.67
CA SER A 179 7.57 6.73 -2.27
C SER A 179 7.53 6.69 -3.80
N ILE A 180 8.21 5.74 -4.44
CA ILE A 180 8.16 5.52 -5.90
C ILE A 180 6.74 5.12 -6.32
N LEU A 181 6.09 4.24 -5.56
CA LEU A 181 4.70 3.84 -5.83
C LEU A 181 3.73 5.03 -5.72
N LEU A 182 3.96 5.94 -4.75
CA LEU A 182 3.17 7.15 -4.58
C LEU A 182 3.35 8.14 -5.74
N VAL A 183 4.56 8.27 -6.31
CA VAL A 183 4.81 9.11 -7.51
C VAL A 183 3.87 8.73 -8.64
N GLY A 184 3.64 7.43 -8.87
CA GLY A 184 2.74 6.98 -9.92
C GLY A 184 1.26 7.12 -9.58
N SER A 185 0.92 7.18 -8.29
CA SER A 185 -0.44 7.05 -7.76
C SER A 185 -1.33 8.28 -7.96
N GLN A 186 -2.63 8.13 -7.71
CA GLN A 186 -3.62 9.22 -7.73
C GLN A 186 -4.11 9.55 -6.31
N ALA A 187 -3.22 9.47 -5.31
CA ALA A 187 -3.58 9.67 -3.90
C ALA A 187 -3.98 11.11 -3.54
N ASN A 188 -3.78 12.07 -4.44
CA ASN A 188 -4.24 13.45 -4.30
C ASN A 188 -5.70 13.67 -4.69
N HIS A 189 -6.45 12.64 -5.12
CA HIS A 189 -7.87 12.79 -5.45
C HIS A 189 -8.79 12.92 -4.21
N PHE A 190 -8.25 12.76 -2.99
CA PHE A 190 -8.98 12.89 -1.73
C PHE A 190 -8.15 13.62 -0.65
N GLY A 191 -8.79 14.55 0.05
CA GLY A 191 -8.23 15.24 1.22
C GLY A 191 -6.93 15.99 0.93
N SER A 192 -6.79 16.57 -0.26
CA SER A 192 -5.57 17.23 -0.73
C SER A 192 -5.78 18.72 -1.00
N LEU A 193 -4.69 19.49 -0.89
CA LEU A 193 -4.68 20.89 -1.33
C LEU A 193 -4.81 21.03 -2.85
N ASP A 194 -4.36 20.05 -3.64
CA ASP A 194 -4.59 20.03 -5.09
C ASP A 194 -6.09 20.05 -5.45
N VAL A 195 -6.91 19.36 -4.66
CA VAL A 195 -8.38 19.41 -4.80
C VAL A 195 -8.94 20.77 -4.37
N LEU A 196 -8.46 21.31 -3.25
CA LEU A 196 -8.90 22.62 -2.74
C LEU A 196 -8.56 23.77 -3.70
N LEU A 197 -7.40 23.68 -4.35
CA LEU A 197 -6.90 24.64 -5.33
C LEU A 197 -7.47 24.40 -6.75
N GLY A 198 -8.39 23.45 -6.91
CA GLY A 198 -9.05 23.15 -8.19
C GLY A 198 -8.16 22.51 -9.26
N ARG A 199 -6.94 22.05 -8.91
CA ARG A 199 -6.02 21.38 -9.85
C ARG A 199 -6.47 19.96 -10.19
N VAL A 200 -7.20 19.34 -9.28
CA VAL A 200 -7.75 17.99 -9.45
C VAL A 200 -9.22 17.99 -9.07
N ARG A 201 -10.03 17.24 -9.84
CA ARG A 201 -11.44 17.08 -9.54
C ARG A 201 -11.62 16.36 -8.20
N SER A 202 -12.31 17.01 -7.27
CA SER A 202 -12.65 16.46 -5.96
C SER A 202 -13.33 15.10 -6.07
N ASN A 203 -12.85 14.13 -5.29
CA ASN A 203 -13.42 12.78 -5.18
C ASN A 203 -13.49 12.01 -6.52
N SER A 204 -12.63 12.33 -7.48
CA SER A 204 -12.54 11.60 -8.75
C SER A 204 -12.08 10.15 -8.49
N PRO A 205 -12.75 9.13 -9.09
CA PRO A 205 -12.38 7.74 -8.87
C PRO A 205 -10.95 7.46 -9.33
N VAL A 206 -10.29 6.53 -8.65
CA VAL A 206 -8.92 6.10 -8.96
C VAL A 206 -8.92 4.66 -9.49
N PRO A 207 -8.01 4.30 -10.41
CA PRO A 207 -7.85 2.92 -10.86
C PRO A 207 -7.51 1.95 -9.71
N LEU A 208 -8.07 0.73 -9.78
CA LEU A 208 -7.83 -0.38 -8.85
C LEU A 208 -6.35 -0.64 -8.57
N TRP A 209 -5.50 -0.48 -9.59
CA TRP A 209 -4.08 -0.77 -9.48
C TRP A 209 -3.37 0.03 -8.37
N ASN A 210 -3.85 1.24 -8.03
CA ASN A 210 -3.30 2.06 -6.94
C ASN A 210 -3.36 1.32 -5.60
N TYR A 211 -4.48 0.63 -5.35
CA TYR A 211 -4.67 -0.19 -4.14
C TYR A 211 -3.92 -1.51 -4.25
N PHE A 212 -3.98 -2.14 -5.42
CA PHE A 212 -3.37 -3.45 -5.64
C PHE A 212 -1.87 -3.42 -5.39
N ILE A 213 -1.15 -2.44 -5.94
CA ILE A 213 0.32 -2.38 -5.83
C ILE A 213 0.80 -2.10 -4.40
N LEU A 214 0.10 -1.23 -3.67
CA LEU A 214 0.42 -0.96 -2.26
C LEU A 214 0.11 -2.17 -1.37
N ARG A 215 -1.04 -2.82 -1.59
CA ARG A 215 -1.39 -4.07 -0.88
C ARG A 215 -0.38 -5.18 -1.17
N PHE A 216 0.05 -5.32 -2.44
CA PHE A 216 1.09 -6.26 -2.83
C PHE A 216 2.40 -5.97 -2.09
N GLN A 217 2.86 -4.72 -2.06
CA GLN A 217 4.11 -4.35 -1.40
C GLN A 217 4.09 -4.65 0.11
N ILE A 218 2.97 -4.37 0.78
CA ILE A 218 2.83 -4.67 2.22
C ILE A 218 2.63 -6.18 2.45
N PHE A 219 1.93 -6.87 1.56
CA PHE A 219 1.76 -8.32 1.63
C PHE A 219 3.13 -9.01 1.55
N ILE A 220 3.95 -8.63 0.57
CA ILE A 220 5.22 -9.30 0.30
C ILE A 220 6.25 -9.04 1.42
N LEU A 221 6.18 -7.87 2.08
CA LEU A 221 6.90 -7.57 3.33
C LEU A 221 6.72 -8.68 4.37
N TYR A 222 5.49 -8.93 4.78
CA TYR A 222 5.21 -9.94 5.82
C TYR A 222 5.47 -11.35 5.32
N PHE A 223 5.04 -11.65 4.10
CA PHE A 223 5.20 -12.98 3.54
C PHE A 223 6.67 -13.39 3.49
N TYR A 224 7.57 -12.49 3.06
CA TYR A 224 9.00 -12.78 3.10
C TYR A 224 9.59 -12.81 4.51
N ALA A 225 9.12 -11.96 5.43
CA ALA A 225 9.51 -12.05 6.83
C ALA A 225 9.17 -13.42 7.45
N GLY A 226 8.04 -14.03 7.04
CA GLY A 226 7.64 -15.37 7.43
C GLY A 226 8.46 -16.46 6.75
N LEU A 227 8.73 -16.34 5.44
CA LEU A 227 9.58 -17.28 4.70
C LEU A 227 11.01 -17.32 5.25
N LYS A 228 11.56 -16.17 5.67
CA LYS A 228 12.91 -16.10 6.28
C LYS A 228 12.98 -16.73 7.67
N LYS A 229 11.84 -16.90 8.34
CA LYS A 229 11.70 -17.62 9.62
C LYS A 229 11.49 -19.14 9.43
N ILE A 230 11.54 -19.63 8.19
CA ILE A 230 11.64 -21.07 7.88
C ILE A 230 13.13 -21.47 7.91
N ASP A 231 13.81 -21.09 8.97
CA ASP A 231 15.15 -21.51 9.28
C ASP A 231 15.11 -22.33 10.58
N ARG A 232 16.11 -23.18 10.75
CA ARG A 232 16.15 -24.12 11.87
C ARG A 232 16.23 -23.38 13.21
N ASP A 233 16.98 -22.29 13.26
CA ASP A 233 17.21 -21.56 14.50
C ASP A 233 15.94 -20.85 14.98
N TRP A 234 15.12 -20.31 14.07
CA TRP A 234 13.82 -19.78 14.45
C TRP A 234 12.82 -20.88 14.82
N LEU A 235 12.70 -21.93 14.01
CA LEU A 235 11.70 -22.98 14.22
C LEU A 235 11.95 -23.81 15.48
N GLU A 236 13.21 -23.99 15.88
CA GLU A 236 13.59 -24.70 17.12
C GLU A 236 13.65 -23.77 18.36
N GLY A 237 13.39 -22.46 18.21
CA GLY A 237 13.40 -21.51 19.32
C GLY A 237 14.80 -21.12 19.82
N HIS A 238 15.80 -21.16 18.94
CA HIS A 238 17.17 -20.78 19.24
C HIS A 238 17.43 -19.28 19.04
N SER A 239 16.71 -18.64 18.13
CA SER A 239 16.73 -17.18 17.95
C SER A 239 16.15 -16.46 19.17
N MET A 240 16.53 -15.19 19.40
CA MET A 240 15.86 -14.29 20.36
C MET A 240 15.49 -14.91 21.73
N ARG A 241 16.31 -15.82 22.24
CA ARG A 241 16.08 -16.46 23.55
C ARG A 241 16.05 -15.40 24.64
N ASN A 242 15.28 -15.66 25.68
CA ASN A 242 15.09 -14.77 26.84
C ASN A 242 14.29 -13.49 26.53
N LEU A 243 13.74 -13.32 25.33
CA LEU A 243 12.95 -12.13 25.00
C LEU A 243 11.65 -12.05 25.84
N SER A 244 11.10 -13.18 26.29
CA SER A 244 9.94 -13.22 27.20
C SER A 244 10.22 -12.68 28.61
N HIS A 245 11.47 -12.40 28.98
CA HIS A 245 11.76 -11.66 30.21
C HIS A 245 11.22 -10.22 30.16
N HIS A 246 11.04 -9.65 28.97
CA HIS A 246 10.51 -8.32 28.81
C HIS A 246 9.05 -8.23 29.33
N TRP A 247 8.71 -7.11 29.97
CA TRP A 247 7.42 -6.91 30.66
C TRP A 247 6.21 -7.05 29.72
N VAL A 248 6.40 -6.78 28.43
CA VAL A 248 5.36 -6.93 27.38
C VAL A 248 4.79 -8.36 27.34
N PHE A 249 5.55 -9.35 27.77
CA PHE A 249 5.11 -10.75 27.82
C PHE A 249 4.55 -11.20 29.17
N ASP A 250 4.54 -10.35 30.20
CA ASP A 250 3.99 -10.66 31.53
C ASP A 250 2.58 -11.26 31.51
N PRO A 251 1.64 -10.79 30.67
CA PRO A 251 0.30 -11.38 30.60
C PRO A 251 0.31 -12.86 30.20
N PHE A 252 1.25 -13.29 29.35
CA PHE A 252 1.36 -14.69 28.91
C PHE A 252 2.01 -15.57 29.98
N LYS A 253 2.89 -14.99 30.81
CA LYS A 253 3.58 -15.68 31.91
C LYS A 253 2.66 -16.07 33.07
N LEU A 254 1.42 -15.59 33.09
CA LEU A 254 0.38 -16.07 34.00
C LEU A 254 -0.06 -17.50 33.71
N LEU A 255 0.09 -17.95 32.46
CA LEU A 255 -0.37 -19.27 31.99
C LEU A 255 0.77 -20.16 31.49
N LEU A 256 1.86 -19.56 30.99
CA LEU A 256 2.99 -20.24 30.39
C LEU A 256 4.26 -19.98 31.19
N SER A 257 5.14 -20.98 31.26
CA SER A 257 6.51 -20.73 31.71
C SER A 257 7.24 -19.79 30.75
N GLN A 258 8.37 -19.26 31.19
CA GLN A 258 9.17 -18.36 30.38
C GLN A 258 9.66 -19.02 29.08
N GLU A 259 10.19 -20.25 29.16
CA GLU A 259 10.64 -21.02 28.00
C GLU A 259 9.48 -21.33 27.04
N GLN A 260 8.30 -21.67 27.58
CA GLN A 260 7.10 -21.87 26.77
C GLN A 260 6.64 -20.56 26.11
N THR A 261 6.80 -19.42 26.78
CA THR A 261 6.45 -18.11 26.22
C THR A 261 7.39 -17.75 25.08
N ASP A 262 8.70 -17.93 25.27
CA ASP A 262 9.70 -17.76 24.21
C ASP A 262 9.35 -18.63 22.99
N TYR A 263 9.05 -19.91 23.19
CA TYR A 263 8.77 -20.78 22.05
C TYR A 263 7.39 -20.52 21.41
N TRP A 264 6.30 -20.62 22.16
CA TRP A 264 4.95 -20.57 21.61
C TRP A 264 4.50 -19.17 21.21
N ILE A 265 4.82 -18.17 22.03
CA ILE A 265 4.35 -16.79 21.81
C ILE A 265 5.31 -16.02 20.92
N ILE A 266 6.63 -16.17 21.09
CA ILE A 266 7.58 -15.39 20.28
C ILE A 266 7.88 -16.09 18.96
N HIS A 267 8.33 -17.34 19.00
CA HIS A 267 8.77 -18.03 17.77
C HIS A 267 7.60 -18.51 16.92
N VAL A 268 6.74 -19.37 17.47
CA VAL A 268 5.66 -20.00 16.71
C VAL A 268 4.64 -18.96 16.24
N THR A 269 4.21 -18.06 17.13
CA THR A 269 3.25 -17.01 16.74
C THR A 269 3.91 -15.97 15.82
N GLY A 270 5.16 -15.55 16.07
CA GLY A 270 5.87 -14.62 15.19
C GLY A 270 6.03 -15.17 13.76
N PHE A 271 6.45 -16.42 13.63
CA PHE A 271 6.53 -17.12 12.34
C PHE A 271 5.17 -17.22 11.65
N THR A 272 4.17 -17.75 12.37
CA THR A 272 2.84 -18.00 11.81
C THR A 272 2.15 -16.71 11.41
N LEU A 273 2.29 -15.66 12.23
CA LEU A 273 1.73 -14.35 11.96
C LEU A 273 2.33 -13.79 10.68
N ASP A 274 3.66 -13.67 10.57
CA ASP A 274 4.29 -13.09 9.37
C ASP A 274 3.92 -13.86 8.08
N LEU A 275 3.90 -15.19 8.14
CA LEU A 275 3.58 -16.02 6.98
C LEU A 275 2.11 -15.91 6.54
N THR A 276 1.18 -15.67 7.49
CA THR A 276 -0.26 -15.75 7.23
C THR A 276 -0.99 -14.40 7.21
N ILE A 277 -0.44 -13.36 7.83
CA ILE A 277 -1.16 -12.11 8.10
C ILE A 277 -1.60 -11.38 6.83
N GLY A 278 -0.78 -11.44 5.78
CA GLY A 278 -1.14 -10.90 4.46
C GLY A 278 -2.43 -11.51 3.92
N PHE A 279 -2.62 -12.83 4.07
CA PHE A 279 -3.85 -13.51 3.65
C PHE A 279 -5.04 -13.14 4.52
N PHE A 280 -4.83 -13.01 5.83
CA PHE A 280 -5.87 -12.58 6.78
C PHE A 280 -6.40 -11.19 6.42
N LEU A 281 -5.53 -10.25 6.06
CA LEU A 281 -5.90 -8.90 5.67
C LEU A 281 -6.60 -8.83 4.31
N LEU A 282 -6.20 -9.69 3.36
CA LEU A 282 -6.81 -9.73 2.04
C LEU A 282 -8.26 -10.21 2.10
N ILE A 283 -8.56 -11.25 2.89
CA ILE A 283 -9.90 -11.86 2.98
C ILE A 283 -10.82 -11.06 3.92
N ASN A 284 -11.97 -10.59 3.41
CA ASN A 284 -12.95 -9.81 4.17
C ASN A 284 -13.33 -10.37 5.54
N LYS A 285 -13.59 -11.69 5.61
CA LYS A 285 -14.06 -12.34 6.83
C LYS A 285 -12.99 -12.39 7.92
N THR A 286 -11.73 -12.54 7.54
CA THR A 286 -10.60 -12.65 8.47
C THR A 286 -9.95 -11.29 8.77
N ARG A 287 -10.18 -10.28 7.93
CA ARG A 287 -9.52 -8.97 8.02
C ARG A 287 -9.63 -8.31 9.39
N PRO A 288 -10.78 -8.26 10.09
CA PRO A 288 -10.85 -7.65 11.41
C PRO A 288 -9.90 -8.31 12.42
N TYR A 289 -9.80 -9.65 12.38
CA TYR A 289 -8.87 -10.40 13.23
C TYR A 289 -7.42 -10.12 12.85
N GLY A 290 -7.12 -10.07 11.54
CA GLY A 290 -5.79 -9.70 11.04
C GLY A 290 -5.38 -8.29 11.46
N LEU A 291 -6.30 -7.31 11.43
CA LEU A 291 -6.02 -5.96 11.89
C LEU A 291 -5.67 -5.92 13.38
N ILE A 292 -6.43 -6.63 14.22
CA ILE A 292 -6.14 -6.69 15.66
C ILE A 292 -4.77 -7.34 15.91
N MET A 293 -4.53 -8.54 15.34
CA MET A 293 -3.29 -9.27 15.53
C MET A 293 -2.07 -8.47 15.07
N LEU A 294 -2.13 -7.89 13.88
CA LEU A 294 -1.01 -7.13 13.32
C LEU A 294 -0.78 -5.81 14.08
N SER A 295 -1.85 -5.16 14.54
CA SER A 295 -1.71 -3.97 15.39
C SER A 295 -1.04 -4.31 16.72
N SER A 296 -1.49 -5.38 17.39
CA SER A 296 -0.85 -5.85 18.62
C SER A 296 0.62 -6.18 18.41
N PHE A 297 0.95 -6.89 17.33
CA PHE A 297 2.33 -7.23 16.97
C PHE A 297 3.23 -6.00 16.81
N HIS A 298 2.79 -5.00 16.04
CA HIS A 298 3.58 -3.78 15.84
C HIS A 298 3.67 -2.91 17.08
N ILE A 299 2.60 -2.81 17.87
CA ILE A 299 2.65 -2.09 19.15
C ILE A 299 3.65 -2.78 20.11
N MET A 300 3.66 -4.11 20.17
CA MET A 300 4.64 -4.85 20.96
C MET A 300 6.07 -4.60 20.45
N ASN A 301 6.29 -4.71 19.13
CA ASN A 301 7.59 -4.47 18.53
C ASN A 301 8.10 -3.04 18.77
N SER A 302 7.22 -2.04 18.80
CA SER A 302 7.61 -0.66 19.10
C SER A 302 8.06 -0.46 20.55
N GLN A 303 7.71 -1.36 21.47
CA GLN A 303 8.20 -1.34 22.84
C GLN A 303 9.43 -2.22 23.04
N LEU A 304 9.56 -3.29 22.25
CA LEU A 304 10.63 -4.29 22.37
C LEU A 304 11.91 -3.88 21.65
N PHE A 305 11.78 -3.27 20.47
CA PHE A 305 12.91 -3.04 19.58
C PHE A 305 13.01 -1.58 19.18
N SER A 306 14.23 -1.05 19.16
CA SER A 306 14.56 0.26 18.60
C SER A 306 14.68 0.19 17.08
N ILE A 307 13.60 -0.18 16.39
CA ILE A 307 13.55 -0.34 14.92
C ILE A 307 12.95 0.88 14.20
N GLY A 308 13.03 2.05 14.86
CA GLY A 308 12.61 3.34 14.35
C GLY A 308 11.14 3.41 13.95
N MET A 309 10.86 4.09 12.85
CA MET A 309 9.48 4.39 12.40
C MET A 309 8.70 3.17 11.87
N PHE A 310 9.31 1.99 11.78
CA PHE A 310 8.74 0.84 11.08
C PHE A 310 7.41 0.33 11.64
N PRO A 311 7.24 0.15 12.95
CA PRO A 311 5.97 -0.30 13.50
C PRO A 311 4.84 0.70 13.23
N TYR A 312 5.14 2.00 13.32
CA TYR A 312 4.19 3.07 13.05
C TYR A 312 3.80 3.15 11.57
N MET A 313 4.77 2.94 10.68
CA MET A 313 4.53 2.87 9.24
C MET A 313 3.67 1.66 8.85
N CYS A 314 3.90 0.51 9.48
CA CYS A 314 3.04 -0.66 9.31
C CYS A 314 1.62 -0.38 9.78
N LEU A 315 1.45 0.17 10.99
CA LEU A 315 0.14 0.56 11.53
C LEU A 315 -0.59 1.58 10.63
N ALA A 316 0.13 2.56 10.09
CA ALA A 316 -0.41 3.59 9.21
C ALA A 316 -0.85 3.05 7.85
N THR A 317 -0.19 2.01 7.33
CA THR A 317 -0.48 1.45 6.01
C THR A 317 -1.53 0.35 6.03
N MET A 318 -1.71 -0.35 7.17
CA MET A 318 -2.74 -1.39 7.36
C MET A 318 -4.17 -1.02 6.89
N PRO A 319 -4.68 0.20 7.09
CA PRO A 319 -6.02 0.57 6.63
C PRO A 319 -6.23 0.47 5.12
N ILE A 320 -5.17 0.38 4.30
CA ILE A 320 -5.29 0.19 2.85
C ILE A 320 -5.99 -1.13 2.49
N PHE A 321 -5.98 -2.12 3.38
CA PHE A 321 -6.66 -3.41 3.19
C PHE A 321 -8.16 -3.34 3.43
N CYS A 322 -8.65 -2.32 4.14
CA CYS A 322 -10.08 -2.07 4.35
C CYS A 322 -10.77 -1.64 3.04
N ASP A 323 -12.10 -1.55 3.08
CA ASP A 323 -12.91 -1.05 1.96
C ASP A 323 -12.46 0.36 1.55
N ALA A 324 -12.37 0.65 0.25
CA ALA A 324 -11.80 1.92 -0.22
C ALA A 324 -12.52 3.18 0.31
N ASN A 325 -13.80 3.05 0.68
CA ASN A 325 -14.65 4.10 1.21
C ASN A 325 -14.77 4.10 2.76
N TRP A 326 -13.98 3.31 3.48
CA TRP A 326 -14.02 3.25 4.95
C TRP A 326 -13.92 4.63 5.63
N PRO A 327 -13.11 5.61 5.15
CA PRO A 327 -13.04 6.91 5.81
C PRO A 327 -14.37 7.67 5.74
N ARG A 328 -15.11 7.52 4.64
CA ARG A 328 -16.44 8.13 4.47
C ARG A 328 -17.49 7.49 5.36
N LYS A 329 -17.46 6.15 5.46
CA LYS A 329 -18.34 5.38 6.37
C LYS A 329 -18.10 5.81 7.82
N LEU A 330 -16.85 6.07 8.19
CA LEU A 330 -16.51 6.53 9.53
C LEU A 330 -17.01 7.95 9.78
N HIS A 331 -16.75 8.89 8.87
CA HIS A 331 -17.20 10.28 8.99
C HIS A 331 -18.72 10.41 9.12
N THR A 332 -19.48 9.67 8.31
CA THR A 332 -20.96 9.67 8.38
C THR A 332 -21.48 9.14 9.73
N LYS A 333 -20.86 8.10 10.30
CA LYS A 333 -21.23 7.56 11.61
C LYS A 333 -20.93 8.52 12.77
N PHE A 334 -19.85 9.29 12.70
CA PHE A 334 -19.53 10.30 13.71
C PHE A 334 -20.38 11.57 13.56
N SER A 335 -20.62 12.03 12.34
CA SER A 335 -21.50 13.18 12.07
C SER A 335 -22.96 12.91 12.47
N SER A 336 -23.48 11.70 12.25
CA SER A 336 -24.83 11.32 12.70
C SER A 336 -24.97 11.21 14.21
N LYS A 337 -23.88 10.98 14.96
CA LYS A 337 -23.91 10.96 16.43
C LYS A 337 -23.84 12.35 17.05
N ASN A 338 -23.19 13.30 16.36
CA ASN A 338 -23.08 14.68 16.80
C ASN A 338 -24.30 15.54 16.41
N CYS A 339 -25.14 15.10 15.47
CA CYS A 339 -26.45 15.70 15.19
C CYS A 339 -27.58 15.08 16.04
N THR A 340 -27.46 15.20 17.37
CA THR A 340 -28.57 14.90 18.31
C THR A 340 -28.91 16.10 19.21
N ILE A 341 -28.56 17.31 18.80
CA ILE A 341 -28.98 18.55 19.47
C ILE A 341 -29.53 19.50 18.41
N SER A 342 -30.80 19.86 18.60
CA SER A 342 -31.63 20.78 17.82
C SER A 342 -32.10 20.26 16.45
N ARG A 343 -33.23 19.55 16.47
CA ARG A 343 -34.12 19.41 15.30
C ARG A 343 -35.37 20.24 15.61
N ASN A 344 -35.37 21.51 15.24
CA ASN A 344 -36.60 22.29 15.11
C ASN A 344 -37.35 21.80 13.85
N GLU A 345 -38.65 21.63 14.00
CA GLU A 345 -39.53 20.89 13.08
C GLU A 345 -39.91 21.60 11.77
N ASN A 346 -39.29 22.73 11.42
CA ASN A 346 -39.76 23.56 10.30
C ASN A 346 -38.92 23.56 9.02
N ASP A 347 -37.82 22.81 8.94
CA ASP A 347 -37.05 22.68 7.68
C ASP A 347 -37.29 21.32 7.01
N LYS A 348 -38.55 21.06 6.65
CA LYS A 348 -38.93 19.98 5.73
C LYS A 348 -39.12 20.57 4.33
N GLU A 349 -38.04 20.97 3.65
CA GLU A 349 -37.94 21.07 2.17
C GLU A 349 -36.64 21.75 1.73
N THR A 350 -35.44 21.21 2.03
CA THR A 350 -34.23 21.58 1.24
C THR A 350 -32.97 20.71 1.41
N SER A 351 -33.03 19.52 2.05
CA SER A 351 -31.78 18.77 2.36
C SER A 351 -31.76 17.30 1.93
N THR A 352 -32.68 16.86 1.07
CA THR A 352 -32.72 15.46 0.59
C THR A 352 -32.12 15.21 -0.79
N ASP A 353 -31.65 16.24 -1.50
CA ASP A 353 -31.18 16.09 -2.89
C ASP A 353 -29.66 15.87 -3.01
N ASP A 354 -28.85 16.32 -2.06
CA ASP A 354 -27.38 16.15 -2.15
C ASP A 354 -26.88 14.74 -1.78
N ILE A 355 -27.62 14.00 -0.94
CA ILE A 355 -27.22 12.64 -0.53
C ILE A 355 -27.65 11.59 -1.58
N LYS A 356 -28.67 11.90 -2.39
CA LYS A 356 -29.12 10.99 -3.47
C LYS A 356 -28.29 11.12 -4.75
N SER A 357 -27.57 12.23 -4.93
CA SER A 357 -26.64 12.45 -6.04
C SER A 357 -25.45 11.45 -6.04
N GLY A 358 -24.89 11.14 -4.87
CA GLY A 358 -23.72 10.24 -4.76
C GLY A 358 -24.01 8.74 -4.97
N TYR A 359 -25.25 8.30 -4.78
CA TYR A 359 -25.64 6.88 -4.93
C TYR A 359 -26.35 6.57 -6.26
N LYS A 360 -26.92 7.57 -6.95
CA LYS A 360 -27.60 7.37 -8.25
C LYS A 360 -26.69 7.34 -9.47
N ILE A 361 -25.39 7.60 -9.33
CA ILE A 361 -24.41 7.41 -10.43
C ILE A 361 -24.15 5.90 -10.70
N LYS A 362 -24.58 5.00 -9.80
CA LYS A 362 -24.23 3.56 -9.85
C LYS A 362 -25.06 2.67 -10.78
N LYS A 363 -25.95 3.20 -11.64
CA LYS A 363 -26.78 2.33 -12.51
C LYS A 363 -26.93 2.76 -13.98
N SER A 364 -26.32 3.87 -14.39
CA SER A 364 -26.43 4.40 -15.77
C SER A 364 -25.10 4.41 -16.54
N GLN A 365 -24.04 3.80 -16.01
CA GLN A 365 -22.72 3.73 -16.66
C GLN A 365 -22.22 2.31 -16.97
N GLU A 366 -23.02 1.26 -16.70
CA GLU A 366 -22.67 -0.11 -17.17
C GLU A 366 -22.85 -0.28 -18.68
N GLU A 367 -23.54 0.65 -19.35
CA GLU A 367 -23.61 0.72 -20.81
C GLU A 367 -22.83 1.94 -21.31
N THR A 368 -21.50 1.87 -21.28
CA THR A 368 -20.70 2.76 -22.11
C THR A 368 -19.73 1.93 -22.95
N SER A 369 -19.97 1.98 -24.27
CA SER A 369 -19.17 1.43 -25.36
C SER A 369 -17.71 1.15 -25.01
N MET A 370 -17.19 -0.01 -25.45
CA MET A 370 -15.78 -0.38 -25.41
C MET A 370 -14.88 0.76 -25.90
N LYS A 371 -14.43 1.62 -24.97
CA LYS A 371 -13.29 2.51 -25.23
C LYS A 371 -12.09 1.60 -25.40
N THR A 372 -11.47 1.68 -26.57
CA THR A 372 -10.20 1.00 -26.87
C THR A 372 -9.19 1.33 -25.77
N LEU A 373 -8.55 0.31 -25.23
CA LEU A 373 -7.54 0.45 -24.17
C LEU A 373 -6.42 1.38 -24.62
N ASN A 374 -6.09 2.37 -23.79
CA ASN A 374 -5.01 3.31 -24.08
C ASN A 374 -3.65 2.61 -23.89
N TRP A 375 -2.69 2.84 -24.78
CA TRP A 375 -1.33 2.32 -24.66
C TRP A 375 -0.66 2.70 -23.33
N LYS A 376 -0.98 3.88 -22.78
CA LYS A 376 -0.52 4.31 -21.45
C LYS A 376 -1.01 3.38 -20.34
N GLN A 377 -2.25 2.90 -20.43
CA GLN A 377 -2.80 1.96 -19.45
C GLN A 377 -2.10 0.60 -19.53
N LYS A 378 -1.83 0.13 -20.75
CA LYS A 378 -1.04 -1.09 -20.98
C LYS A 378 0.37 -0.94 -20.40
N LEU A 379 1.03 0.20 -20.62
CA LEU A 379 2.36 0.48 -20.07
C LEU A 379 2.37 0.48 -18.53
N VAL A 380 1.42 1.14 -17.88
CA VAL A 380 1.32 1.16 -16.40
C VAL A 380 1.18 -0.25 -15.84
N VAL A 381 0.31 -1.08 -16.42
CA VAL A 381 0.13 -2.48 -15.98
C VAL A 381 1.41 -3.29 -16.21
N CYS A 382 2.12 -3.07 -17.32
CA CYS A 382 3.42 -3.69 -17.57
C CYS A 382 4.44 -3.30 -16.49
N LEU A 383 4.56 -2.00 -16.15
CA LEU A 383 5.43 -1.53 -15.08
C LEU A 383 5.09 -2.13 -13.72
N ILE A 384 3.80 -2.30 -13.42
CA ILE A 384 3.35 -2.97 -12.18
C ILE A 384 3.79 -4.42 -12.14
N ILE A 385 3.61 -5.17 -13.21
CA ILE A 385 4.04 -6.58 -13.30
C ILE A 385 5.56 -6.68 -13.17
N THR A 386 6.28 -5.78 -13.84
CA THR A 386 7.75 -5.69 -13.72
C THR A 386 8.17 -5.39 -12.28
N HIS A 387 7.53 -4.43 -11.61
CA HIS A 387 7.79 -4.13 -10.20
C HIS A 387 7.54 -5.36 -9.33
N MET A 388 6.41 -6.04 -9.49
CA MET A 388 6.12 -7.28 -8.76
C MET A 388 7.19 -8.34 -9.01
N GLY A 389 7.61 -8.53 -10.27
CA GLY A 389 8.68 -9.44 -10.63
C GLY A 389 9.99 -9.10 -9.91
N ILE A 390 10.38 -7.82 -9.90
CA ILE A 390 11.56 -7.33 -9.19
C ILE A 390 11.45 -7.59 -7.69
N GLN A 391 10.33 -7.23 -7.05
CA GLN A 391 10.15 -7.41 -5.60
C GLN A 391 10.09 -8.89 -5.20
N CYS A 392 9.55 -9.76 -6.06
CA CYS A 392 9.59 -11.20 -5.82
C CYS A 392 11.00 -11.77 -6.02
N PHE A 393 11.77 -11.22 -6.96
CA PHE A 393 13.08 -11.72 -7.34
C PHE A 393 14.22 -11.29 -6.40
N LEU A 394 14.26 -10.00 -6.03
CA LEU A 394 15.36 -9.40 -5.27
C LEU A 394 15.76 -10.17 -3.99
N PRO A 395 14.81 -10.68 -3.17
CA PRO A 395 15.14 -11.48 -1.98
C PRO A 395 15.95 -12.75 -2.25
N TYR A 396 15.97 -13.24 -3.49
CA TYR A 396 16.68 -14.46 -3.91
C TYR A 396 17.83 -14.17 -4.87
N SER A 397 18.20 -12.89 -5.05
CA SER A 397 19.27 -12.47 -5.96
C SER A 397 20.68 -12.88 -5.52
N HIS A 398 20.80 -13.66 -4.43
CA HIS A 398 22.07 -14.17 -3.88
C HIS A 398 22.91 -15.00 -4.84
N PHE A 399 22.35 -15.58 -5.89
CA PHE A 399 23.14 -16.28 -6.91
C PHE A 399 23.82 -15.31 -7.90
N ILE A 400 23.37 -14.05 -7.95
CA ILE A 400 23.99 -12.96 -8.73
C ILE A 400 25.09 -12.29 -7.91
N THR A 401 24.91 -12.16 -6.60
CA THR A 401 25.90 -11.58 -5.66
C THR A 401 26.70 -12.70 -5.00
N LYS A 402 28.00 -12.84 -5.27
CA LYS A 402 28.82 -13.94 -4.70
C LYS A 402 28.68 -14.09 -3.17
N GLY A 403 27.99 -15.14 -2.72
CA GLY A 403 28.19 -15.79 -1.41
C GLY A 403 26.99 -15.84 -0.45
N TYR A 404 27.04 -16.79 0.50
CA TYR A 404 26.16 -16.82 1.67
C TYR A 404 26.48 -15.63 2.57
N ASN A 405 25.50 -14.75 2.77
CA ASN A 405 25.63 -13.46 3.45
C ASN A 405 26.21 -13.51 4.87
N ASN A 406 26.27 -14.69 5.50
CA ASN A 406 26.80 -14.84 6.84
C ASN A 406 28.35 -14.89 6.90
N TRP A 407 29.06 -15.19 5.80
CA TRP A 407 30.50 -15.53 5.84
C TRP A 407 31.35 -15.00 4.67
N THR A 408 30.81 -14.20 3.76
CA THR A 408 31.59 -13.69 2.60
C THR A 408 31.63 -12.16 2.55
N HIS A 409 32.79 -11.60 2.17
CA HIS A 409 33.03 -10.17 1.88
C HIS A 409 32.35 -9.71 0.56
N GLY A 410 31.09 -10.09 0.38
CA GLY A 410 30.27 -9.73 -0.78
C GLY A 410 29.37 -8.53 -0.50
N LEU A 411 28.67 -8.08 -1.54
CA LEU A 411 27.62 -7.07 -1.45
C LEU A 411 26.51 -7.55 -0.49
N TYR A 412 26.65 -7.23 0.79
CA TYR A 412 25.61 -7.16 1.83
C TYR A 412 24.41 -6.24 1.45
N GLY A 413 24.16 -6.03 0.16
CA GLY A 413 23.60 -4.78 -0.34
C GLY A 413 22.10 -4.74 -0.56
N TYR A 414 21.42 -5.81 -0.96
CA TYR A 414 20.02 -5.70 -1.44
C TYR A 414 19.18 -6.97 -1.28
N SER A 415 19.66 -7.94 -0.50
CA SER A 415 18.83 -9.06 -0.08
C SER A 415 17.93 -8.64 1.06
N TRP A 416 16.69 -9.15 1.08
CA TRP A 416 15.72 -8.93 2.16
C TRP A 416 16.07 -9.70 3.44
N ASP A 417 17.35 -9.98 3.67
CA ASP A 417 17.81 -10.62 4.88
C ASP A 417 17.77 -9.60 6.02
N MET A 418 17.32 -10.03 7.19
CA MET A 418 17.49 -9.24 8.41
C MET A 418 18.99 -9.08 8.71
N MET A 419 19.35 -8.01 9.41
CA MET A 419 20.71 -7.82 9.89
C MET A 419 21.13 -9.03 10.73
N VAL A 420 22.11 -9.80 10.24
CA VAL A 420 22.55 -11.05 10.89
C VAL A 420 23.73 -10.79 11.85
N HIS A 421 24.52 -9.74 11.59
CA HIS A 421 25.70 -9.42 12.38
C HIS A 421 25.69 -7.95 12.80
N SER A 422 25.83 -7.69 14.09
CA SER A 422 26.29 -6.41 14.63
C SER A 422 27.76 -6.57 15.04
N TRP A 423 28.62 -5.72 14.49
CA TRP A 423 30.03 -5.69 14.85
C TRP A 423 30.24 -4.46 15.73
N ASP A 424 30.52 -4.69 17.01
CA ASP A 424 31.01 -3.62 17.88
C ASP A 424 32.53 -3.69 17.92
N THR A 425 33.16 -2.55 17.70
CA THR A 425 34.61 -2.41 17.84
C THR A 425 34.97 -2.53 19.31
N VAL A 426 35.40 -3.72 19.73
CA VAL A 426 35.80 -3.99 21.12
C VAL A 426 37.18 -3.40 21.42
N LEU A 427 38.06 -3.36 20.43
CA LEU A 427 39.43 -2.87 20.57
C LEU A 427 39.98 -2.43 19.21
N VAL A 428 40.59 -1.25 19.15
CA VAL A 428 41.43 -0.83 18.02
C VAL A 428 42.89 -0.94 18.50
N LEU A 429 43.74 -1.61 17.72
CA LEU A 429 45.17 -1.76 17.99
C LEU A 429 45.97 -1.24 16.80
N VAL A 430 46.69 -0.14 16.99
CA VAL A 430 47.59 0.39 15.96
C VAL A 430 48.98 -0.20 16.20
N LYS A 431 49.38 -1.14 15.34
CA LYS A 431 50.70 -1.78 15.39
C LYS A 431 51.67 -1.05 14.47
N VAL A 432 52.71 -0.46 15.06
CA VAL A 432 53.85 0.13 14.34
C VAL A 432 54.98 -0.88 14.30
N VAL A 433 55.45 -1.20 13.11
CA VAL A 433 56.62 -2.07 12.92
C VAL A 433 57.74 -1.22 12.34
N ASP A 434 58.86 -1.17 13.05
CA ASP A 434 60.09 -0.62 12.51
C ASP A 434 60.66 -1.61 11.49
N ASN A 435 60.69 -1.21 10.21
CA ASN A 435 61.13 -2.07 9.12
C ASN A 435 62.64 -2.36 9.13
N GLU A 436 63.46 -1.56 9.83
CA GLU A 436 64.90 -1.79 9.93
C GLU A 436 65.26 -2.66 11.13
N SER A 437 64.61 -2.44 12.28
CA SER A 437 64.90 -3.19 13.52
C SER A 437 63.96 -4.38 13.78
N GLY A 438 62.85 -4.49 13.05
CA GLY A 438 61.82 -5.50 13.23
C GLY A 438 61.02 -5.37 14.54
N LYS A 439 61.21 -4.28 15.29
CA LYS A 439 60.52 -4.05 16.57
C LYS A 439 59.08 -3.63 16.34
N GLU A 440 58.21 -4.21 17.16
CA GLU A 440 56.78 -3.93 17.15
C GLU A 440 56.43 -3.05 18.35
N HIS A 441 55.69 -1.98 18.08
CA HIS A 441 55.14 -1.08 19.09
C HIS A 441 53.63 -0.99 18.88
N PHE A 442 52.87 -0.98 19.98
CA PHE A 442 51.43 -0.77 19.94
C PHE A 442 51.14 0.65 20.40
N LEU A 443 50.39 1.40 19.59
CA LEU A 443 49.88 2.72 19.93
C LEU A 443 48.44 2.59 20.41
N ASP A 444 48.13 3.37 21.43
CA ASP A 444 46.76 3.61 21.88
C ASP A 444 46.06 4.49 20.83
N PRO A 445 44.89 4.10 20.30
CA PRO A 445 44.16 4.86 19.29
C PRO A 445 43.38 6.07 19.83
N GLU A 446 43.31 6.29 21.15
CA GLU A 446 42.69 7.48 21.77
C GLU A 446 43.60 8.71 21.88
#